data_AF-A0A7S0CZV1-F1
#
_entry.id   AF-A0A7S0CZV1-F1
#
_cell.length_a   1.000
_cell.length_b   1.000
_cell.length_c   1.000
_cell.angle_alpha   90.00
_cell.angle_beta   90.00
_cell.angle_gamma   90.00
#
_symmetry.space_group_name_H-M   'P 1'
#
loop_
_entity.id
_entity.type
_entity.pdbx_description
1 polymer ?
#
loop_
_entity_poly.entity_id
_entity_poly.type
_entity_poly.pdbx_seq_one_letter_code
_entity_poly.pdbx_strand_id
1 'polypeptide(L)'
;MLRGAMSVTAALPAVPRAVARRARPACSRRWGGGGSSHRRHPPAVAEPAWTTGRLGARRRFLRVSSETAVGPRSFRKAARLASSRDDDPGCAASDPGAKPPVDETVDDATPRPRGSVNGVQWASARVLELDANVPGWWSFPHERDEDGRFTVLGERGGGGANTRSSRLSFRDDGWTQFVRDDLRPPRSSLPPQKLSIAPMMEYTTPHFRHLVRLLTKNTWLYTEMEVDQTLRHTDHPRLDRFLDFPIAGHPTVLQLGGADPELLAIASAVAAPYGYDELNLNCGCPSPKVAGKGAFGASLMLEPNLVAECVAAMAENAGGAPVTVKCRVGVDDKDSYDELCAFIETVSGQLPNCPSAGGKPLFAIHARKALLNGLSPAENRAVPPLRYEWVVALARDFPHVAFALNGGIVDIETASVIANGDLAPFDDDGGVHSAADETLIPTNLIGTMIGRAAHADPWGVLATADVDVFGDTHNPETATSRRKLLKAYGEYCDATRGRFGVTKDGYAVPSTRHLVHPLQNLFYGEPNAKRWRRAMDDALKRDAKNPDVSVSELIDQTLREGGVSDETLDAPPSVRRSRKPNGLGLSDDEAADTKRARLRDAAKKLRSLPPPPTRSVETRVSPAPAR
;
A
#
# COMPACT_ATOMS: atom_id res chain seq x y z
N MET A 1 5.18 -70.72 -31.48
CA MET A 1 5.13 -70.29 -32.90
C MET A 1 5.86 -68.95 -33.02
N LEU A 2 7.02 -68.98 -33.71
CA LEU A 2 7.82 -67.93 -34.39
C LEU A 2 7.73 -66.46 -33.85
N ARG A 3 8.78 -65.94 -33.19
CA ARG A 3 9.97 -65.20 -33.71
C ARG A 3 9.60 -63.91 -34.48
N GLY A 4 10.23 -62.74 -34.27
CA GLY A 4 11.44 -62.39 -33.53
C GLY A 4 11.74 -60.87 -33.56
N ALA A 5 12.82 -60.50 -32.88
CA ALA A 5 13.41 -59.17 -32.80
C ALA A 5 14.05 -58.70 -34.13
N MET A 6 14.25 -57.38 -34.30
CA MET A 6 15.59 -56.79 -34.50
C MET A 6 15.59 -55.25 -34.68
N SER A 7 16.68 -54.66 -34.18
CA SER A 7 17.21 -53.29 -34.34
C SER A 7 17.65 -52.99 -35.80
N VAL A 8 17.85 -51.71 -36.16
CA VAL A 8 19.05 -51.15 -36.87
C VAL A 8 18.81 -49.69 -37.35
N THR A 9 19.69 -48.80 -36.86
CA THR A 9 20.41 -47.63 -37.45
C THR A 9 19.93 -46.79 -38.66
N ALA A 10 19.99 -45.46 -38.44
CA ALA A 10 20.56 -44.34 -39.23
C ALA A 10 20.23 -44.11 -40.74
N ALA A 11 19.77 -42.88 -41.07
CA ALA A 11 20.37 -41.98 -42.09
C ALA A 11 19.53 -40.68 -42.31
N LEU A 12 20.22 -39.52 -42.35
CA LEU A 12 19.81 -38.27 -43.02
C LEU A 12 19.89 -38.45 -44.55
N PRO A 13 19.15 -37.72 -45.43
CA PRO A 13 19.55 -36.33 -45.76
C PRO A 13 18.48 -35.35 -46.35
N ALA A 14 18.92 -34.08 -46.44
CA ALA A 14 18.73 -33.10 -47.53
C ALA A 14 17.48 -32.19 -47.64
N VAL A 15 17.83 -30.92 -47.90
CA VAL A 15 17.07 -29.68 -48.16
C VAL A 15 16.61 -29.61 -49.63
N PRO A 16 15.57 -28.79 -49.95
CA PRO A 16 15.81 -27.78 -50.99
C PRO A 16 15.28 -26.36 -50.65
N ARG A 17 16.01 -25.37 -51.17
CA ARG A 17 15.73 -23.91 -51.20
C ARG A 17 14.85 -23.53 -52.41
N ALA A 18 13.96 -22.54 -52.25
CA ALA A 18 13.63 -21.48 -53.24
C ALA A 18 12.78 -20.38 -52.54
N VAL A 19 13.29 -19.16 -52.30
CA VAL A 19 13.21 -17.93 -53.12
C VAL A 19 11.80 -17.42 -53.41
N ALA A 20 11.41 -16.30 -52.78
CA ALA A 20 10.61 -15.24 -53.41
C ALA A 20 10.79 -13.89 -52.67
N ARG A 21 11.08 -12.84 -53.45
CA ARG A 21 11.26 -11.42 -53.07
C ARG A 21 9.99 -10.62 -53.40
N ARG A 22 9.88 -9.43 -52.77
CA ARG A 22 9.16 -8.17 -53.12
C ARG A 22 8.02 -7.85 -52.14
N ALA A 23 7.74 -6.60 -51.77
CA ALA A 23 8.39 -5.30 -51.94
C ALA A 23 7.72 -4.32 -50.95
N ARG A 24 8.45 -3.31 -50.47
CA ARG A 24 7.89 -2.13 -49.79
C ARG A 24 8.00 -0.92 -50.73
N PRO A 25 7.00 -0.03 -50.83
CA PRO A 25 7.14 1.18 -51.62
C PRO A 25 7.82 2.31 -50.84
N ALA A 26 8.71 3.02 -51.53
CA ALA A 26 9.26 4.29 -51.13
C ALA A 26 8.39 5.43 -51.69
N CYS A 27 8.24 6.52 -50.93
CA CYS A 27 7.76 7.79 -51.45
C CYS A 27 8.87 8.83 -51.30
N SER A 28 9.29 9.36 -52.43
CA SER A 28 10.33 10.37 -52.65
C SER A 28 9.80 11.79 -52.47
N ARG A 29 10.59 12.71 -51.90
CA ARG A 29 10.66 14.11 -52.38
C ARG A 29 12.09 14.68 -52.26
N ARG A 30 12.34 15.59 -53.20
CA ARG A 30 13.59 16.13 -53.78
C ARG A 30 14.52 16.92 -52.85
N TRP A 31 15.76 16.98 -53.34
CA TRP A 31 16.91 17.80 -52.95
C TRP A 31 16.90 19.24 -53.50
N GLY A 32 17.66 20.11 -52.82
CA GLY A 32 18.42 21.27 -53.31
C GLY A 32 19.25 21.82 -52.15
N GLY A 33 20.54 21.51 -52.01
CA GLY A 33 21.70 22.29 -52.48
C GLY A 33 22.18 23.25 -51.37
N GLY A 34 23.44 23.39 -50.95
CA GLY A 34 24.75 22.78 -51.20
C GLY A 34 25.74 23.37 -50.17
N GLY A 35 26.98 22.88 -50.09
CA GLY A 35 28.10 23.64 -49.48
C GLY A 35 28.94 22.95 -48.39
N SER A 36 30.15 22.54 -48.81
CA SER A 36 31.42 22.44 -48.06
C SER A 36 31.58 21.52 -46.83
N SER A 37 32.15 20.35 -47.11
CA SER A 37 33.32 19.70 -46.49
C SER A 37 33.80 20.14 -45.09
N HIS A 38 33.92 19.18 -44.17
CA HIS A 38 35.17 18.82 -43.49
C HIS A 38 35.13 17.35 -43.01
N ARG A 39 36.15 16.58 -43.39
CA ARG A 39 36.35 15.16 -43.05
C ARG A 39 36.87 15.02 -41.62
N ARG A 40 36.39 14.02 -40.85
CA ARG A 40 37.24 13.11 -40.04
C ARG A 40 36.55 11.74 -39.91
N HIS A 41 37.31 10.68 -40.15
CA HIS A 41 36.93 9.27 -40.03
C HIS A 41 36.86 8.81 -38.55
N PRO A 42 36.06 7.77 -38.22
CA PRO A 42 36.07 7.11 -36.92
C PRO A 42 36.99 5.87 -36.92
N PRO A 43 37.53 5.43 -35.77
CA PRO A 43 37.98 4.05 -35.63
C PRO A 43 36.95 3.19 -34.89
N ALA A 44 36.99 1.92 -35.24
CA ALA A 44 36.08 0.86 -34.87
C ALA A 44 36.70 -0.08 -33.81
N VAL A 45 35.83 -0.67 -32.98
CA VAL A 45 35.83 -2.07 -32.47
C VAL A 45 37.00 -2.56 -31.60
N ALA A 46 36.67 -3.08 -30.41
CA ALA A 46 36.97 -4.46 -29.97
C ALA A 46 36.40 -4.76 -28.57
N GLU A 47 35.60 -5.83 -28.44
CA GLU A 47 35.47 -6.61 -27.20
C GLU A 47 36.77 -7.43 -26.97
N PRO A 48 37.03 -7.93 -25.75
CA PRO A 48 36.75 -9.36 -25.53
C PRO A 48 36.37 -9.80 -24.10
N ALA A 49 35.83 -11.02 -24.07
CA ALA A 49 35.46 -11.90 -22.97
C ALA A 49 36.55 -12.21 -21.92
N TRP A 50 36.14 -12.71 -20.74
CA TRP A 50 36.99 -13.44 -19.81
C TRP A 50 36.32 -14.69 -19.23
N THR A 51 36.96 -15.83 -19.47
CA THR A 51 36.74 -17.14 -18.84
C THR A 51 37.69 -17.35 -17.65
N THR A 52 37.17 -18.06 -16.63
CA THR A 52 37.80 -18.90 -15.59
C THR A 52 39.34 -18.96 -15.42
N GLY A 53 39.80 -18.81 -14.16
CA GLY A 53 41.12 -19.29 -13.70
C GLY A 53 41.29 -19.18 -12.18
N ARG A 54 41.51 -20.32 -11.49
CA ARG A 54 41.88 -20.47 -10.07
C ARG A 54 43.36 -20.15 -9.82
N LEU A 55 43.66 -19.63 -8.63
CA LEU A 55 44.85 -19.81 -7.74
C LEU A 55 44.70 -18.70 -6.66
N GLY A 56 44.72 -18.86 -5.32
CA GLY A 56 45.23 -19.89 -4.43
C GLY A 56 46.28 -19.28 -3.49
N ALA A 57 45.92 -18.75 -2.30
CA ALA A 57 46.81 -18.63 -1.12
C ALA A 57 46.14 -18.04 0.15
N ARG A 58 45.85 -18.93 1.10
CA ARG A 58 46.06 -18.90 2.58
C ARG A 58 45.93 -17.60 3.41
N ARG A 59 44.91 -17.66 4.30
CA ARG A 59 44.88 -17.46 5.78
C ARG A 59 45.50 -16.19 6.41
N ARG A 60 44.67 -15.48 7.19
CA ARG A 60 44.86 -15.27 8.65
C ARG A 60 43.50 -15.16 9.35
N PHE A 61 43.24 -16.14 10.22
CA PHE A 61 42.22 -16.10 11.26
C PHE A 61 42.79 -15.35 12.47
N LEU A 62 42.02 -14.43 13.05
CA LEU A 62 42.24 -13.93 14.41
C LEU A 62 40.99 -14.25 15.22
N ARG A 63 41.13 -15.27 16.09
CA ARG A 63 40.30 -15.44 17.28
C ARG A 63 40.71 -14.35 18.28
N VAL A 64 39.72 -13.69 18.88
CA VAL A 64 39.85 -13.14 20.23
C VAL A 64 38.63 -13.59 21.02
N SER A 65 38.90 -14.24 22.14
CA SER A 65 37.95 -14.68 23.15
C SER A 65 38.05 -13.79 24.39
N SER A 66 36.99 -13.87 25.20
CA SER A 66 36.83 -13.55 26.63
C SER A 66 36.80 -12.08 27.10
N GLU A 67 35.63 -11.77 27.68
CA GLU A 67 35.41 -11.08 28.95
C GLU A 67 36.00 -9.68 29.17
N THR A 68 35.12 -8.68 29.25
CA THR A 68 35.13 -7.68 30.33
C THR A 68 33.82 -6.89 30.33
N ALA A 69 33.14 -6.92 31.48
CA ALA A 69 31.99 -6.07 31.78
C ALA A 69 32.45 -4.64 32.06
N VAL A 70 31.81 -3.64 31.44
CA VAL A 70 31.84 -2.23 31.87
C VAL A 70 30.46 -1.60 31.60
N GLY A 71 29.88 -1.00 32.64
CA GLY A 71 28.50 -0.50 32.71
C GLY A 71 28.17 0.77 31.92
N PRO A 72 26.93 1.28 32.06
CA PRO A 72 26.31 2.20 31.12
C PRO A 72 26.76 3.64 31.33
N ARG A 73 27.23 4.30 30.27
CA ARG A 73 27.40 5.76 30.23
C ARG A 73 26.47 6.39 29.19
N SER A 74 25.75 7.38 29.71
CA SER A 74 24.82 8.33 29.09
C SER A 74 25.17 8.79 27.66
N PHE A 75 24.22 8.69 26.73
CA PHE A 75 24.29 9.30 25.41
C PHE A 75 23.59 10.67 25.37
N ARG A 76 24.37 11.75 25.31
CA ARG A 76 23.98 13.06 24.79
C ARG A 76 25.05 13.53 23.80
N LYS A 77 24.77 13.37 22.49
CA LYS A 77 25.27 14.15 21.32
C LYS A 77 25.33 13.25 20.09
N ALA A 78 24.32 13.36 19.23
CA ALA A 78 24.44 13.00 17.82
C ALA A 78 23.57 13.98 17.01
N ALA A 79 24.11 15.18 16.78
CA ALA A 79 23.61 16.11 15.79
C ALA A 79 24.81 16.84 15.18
N ARG A 80 24.80 16.94 13.84
CA ARG A 80 25.77 17.58 12.93
C ARG A 80 26.86 16.65 12.40
N LEU A 81 26.66 16.19 11.15
CA LEU A 81 27.58 16.42 10.03
C LEU A 81 27.04 15.68 8.79
N ALA A 82 26.44 16.43 7.86
CA ALA A 82 26.24 15.98 6.49
C ALA A 82 26.20 17.22 5.58
N SER A 83 27.36 17.60 5.04
CA SER A 83 27.47 18.52 3.92
C SER A 83 28.67 18.14 3.07
N SER A 84 28.43 17.56 1.90
CA SER A 84 29.22 17.79 0.70
C SER A 84 28.40 17.35 -0.51
N ARG A 85 28.40 18.22 -1.52
CA ARG A 85 27.81 18.07 -2.85
C ARG A 85 28.87 17.46 -3.76
N ASP A 86 28.43 16.70 -4.77
CA ASP A 86 29.01 16.72 -6.11
C ASP A 86 27.95 16.21 -7.10
N ASP A 87 27.76 16.95 -8.20
CA ASP A 87 26.78 16.77 -9.27
C ASP A 87 27.47 16.20 -10.54
N ASP A 88 26.84 15.26 -11.24
CA ASP A 88 27.09 14.96 -12.67
C ASP A 88 25.78 14.47 -13.34
N PRO A 89 25.37 14.95 -14.54
CA PRO A 89 24.00 14.81 -15.06
C PRO A 89 23.88 13.72 -16.15
N GLY A 90 23.03 12.72 -15.91
CA GLY A 90 22.69 11.72 -16.92
C GLY A 90 21.36 11.02 -16.63
N CYS A 91 20.33 11.37 -17.40
CA CYS A 91 19.03 10.69 -17.58
C CYS A 91 18.67 9.55 -16.60
N ALA A 92 18.11 9.90 -15.45
CA ALA A 92 17.21 9.04 -14.70
C ALA A 92 15.99 9.87 -14.29
N ALA A 93 14.79 9.31 -14.45
CA ALA A 93 13.56 9.90 -13.97
C ALA A 93 13.68 10.12 -12.46
N SER A 94 13.99 11.35 -12.07
CA SER A 94 14.04 11.80 -10.70
C SER A 94 12.65 11.67 -10.09
N ASP A 95 12.54 10.72 -9.17
CA ASP A 95 11.59 10.76 -8.05
C ASP A 95 11.64 12.19 -7.48
N PRO A 96 10.57 13.00 -7.57
CA PRO A 96 10.56 14.31 -6.93
C PRO A 96 10.55 14.04 -5.44
N GLY A 97 11.73 14.13 -4.84
CA GLY A 97 11.95 13.80 -3.44
C GLY A 97 10.89 14.40 -2.54
N ALA A 98 10.13 13.52 -1.88
CA ALA A 98 9.70 13.81 -0.54
C ALA A 98 10.97 14.11 0.26
N LYS A 99 11.22 15.41 0.49
CA LYS A 99 12.08 15.78 1.61
C LYS A 99 11.41 15.16 2.85
N PRO A 100 12.16 14.53 3.76
CA PRO A 100 11.59 14.16 5.06
C PRO A 100 10.90 15.41 5.62
N PRO A 101 9.74 15.28 6.28
CA PRO A 101 9.03 16.44 6.80
C PRO A 101 10.04 17.31 7.55
N VAL A 102 10.10 18.57 7.11
CA VAL A 102 10.80 19.65 7.80
C VAL A 102 10.45 19.50 9.27
N ASP A 103 11.41 19.70 10.18
CA ASP A 103 11.16 19.66 11.62
C ASP A 103 9.91 20.50 11.92
N GLU A 104 8.75 19.82 12.03
CA GLU A 104 7.43 20.45 12.18
C GLU A 104 7.29 20.83 13.65
N THR A 105 8.27 21.56 14.19
CA THR A 105 8.15 22.20 15.49
C THR A 105 7.17 23.36 15.32
N VAL A 106 5.89 23.01 15.27
CA VAL A 106 4.83 23.90 15.69
C VAL A 106 5.01 24.12 17.19
N ASP A 107 4.74 25.33 17.67
CA ASP A 107 4.78 25.59 19.10
C ASP A 107 3.81 24.64 19.83
N ASP A 108 4.35 23.84 20.76
CA ASP A 108 3.62 22.84 21.54
C ASP A 108 2.48 23.48 22.37
N ALA A 109 2.51 24.80 22.58
CA ALA A 109 1.47 25.56 23.26
C ALA A 109 0.24 25.89 22.37
N THR A 110 0.29 25.64 21.05
CA THR A 110 -0.82 26.02 20.15
C THR A 110 -2.02 25.07 20.33
N PRO A 111 -3.22 25.57 20.66
CA PRO A 111 -4.41 24.73 20.76
C PRO A 111 -4.69 24.02 19.44
N ARG A 112 -4.79 22.69 19.48
CA ARG A 112 -5.16 21.87 18.33
C ARG A 112 -6.69 21.81 18.28
N PRO A 113 -7.37 22.41 17.28
CA PRO A 113 -8.80 22.31 17.11
C PRO A 113 -9.13 20.85 16.80
N ARG A 114 -9.84 20.23 17.74
CA ARG A 114 -10.31 18.85 17.69
C ARG A 114 -11.81 18.83 17.42
N GLY A 115 -12.28 17.73 16.85
CA GLY A 115 -13.67 17.54 16.47
C GLY A 115 -14.07 18.28 15.20
N SER A 116 -15.14 19.09 15.26
CA SER A 116 -15.65 19.82 14.09
C SER A 116 -14.79 21.04 13.80
N VAL A 117 -14.01 21.02 12.72
CA VAL A 117 -13.18 22.14 12.29
C VAL A 117 -13.63 22.58 10.92
N ASN A 118 -14.16 23.81 10.82
CA ASN A 118 -14.62 24.41 9.58
C ASN A 118 -15.55 23.49 8.76
N GLY A 119 -16.46 22.77 9.44
CA GLY A 119 -17.42 21.85 8.83
C GLY A 119 -16.92 20.41 8.63
N VAL A 120 -15.62 20.14 8.78
CA VAL A 120 -15.05 18.79 8.73
C VAL A 120 -15.10 18.16 10.13
N GLN A 121 -15.77 17.01 10.25
CA GLN A 121 -15.75 16.21 11.48
C GLN A 121 -14.53 15.29 11.51
N TRP A 122 -13.73 15.40 12.56
CA TRP A 122 -12.53 14.59 12.76
C TRP A 122 -12.72 13.54 13.85
N ALA A 123 -12.01 12.41 13.72
CA ALA A 123 -12.07 11.30 14.68
C ALA A 123 -11.69 11.74 16.10
N SER A 124 -10.76 12.69 16.23
CA SER A 124 -10.40 13.33 17.51
C SER A 124 -11.56 13.99 18.27
N ALA A 125 -12.73 14.22 17.63
CA ALA A 125 -13.96 14.62 18.35
C ALA A 125 -14.29 13.66 19.48
N ARG A 126 -14.11 12.36 19.20
CA ARG A 126 -14.49 11.25 20.09
C ARG A 126 -13.48 11.06 21.22
N VAL A 127 -12.23 11.44 20.93
CA VAL A 127 -11.12 11.43 21.89
C VAL A 127 -11.27 12.55 22.93
N LEU A 128 -11.91 13.67 22.58
CA LEU A 128 -12.16 14.78 23.52
C LEU A 128 -12.99 14.36 24.74
N GLU A 129 -14.05 13.57 24.53
CA GLU A 129 -14.88 13.06 25.63
C GLU A 129 -14.05 12.14 26.55
N LEU A 130 -13.13 11.38 25.96
CA LEU A 130 -12.26 10.45 26.67
C LEU A 130 -11.18 11.15 27.50
N ASP A 131 -10.56 12.18 26.94
CA ASP A 131 -9.64 13.06 27.66
C ASP A 131 -10.30 13.70 28.90
N ALA A 132 -11.56 14.11 28.79
CA ALA A 132 -12.28 14.77 29.85
C ALA A 132 -12.69 13.81 30.99
N ASN A 133 -13.08 12.58 30.64
CA ASN A 133 -13.58 11.61 31.60
C ASN A 133 -12.48 10.70 32.18
N VAL A 134 -11.42 10.45 31.43
CA VAL A 134 -10.28 9.61 31.87
C VAL A 134 -8.95 10.29 31.52
N PRO A 135 -8.58 11.40 32.19
CA PRO A 135 -7.32 12.08 31.93
C PRO A 135 -6.12 11.12 32.06
N GLY A 136 -5.19 11.16 31.10
CA GLY A 136 -4.02 10.30 31.11
C GLY A 136 -4.25 8.88 30.59
N TRP A 137 -5.39 8.59 29.97
CA TRP A 137 -5.67 7.27 29.36
C TRP A 137 -4.62 6.80 28.34
N TRP A 138 -3.93 7.74 27.70
CA TRP A 138 -2.85 7.48 26.73
C TRP A 138 -1.53 7.14 27.40
N SER A 139 -1.41 7.38 28.71
CA SER A 139 -0.21 7.10 29.49
C SER A 139 -0.28 5.68 30.04
N PHE A 140 0.69 4.86 29.67
CA PHE A 140 0.79 3.50 30.17
C PHE A 140 1.76 3.48 31.34
N PRO A 141 1.39 2.87 32.48
CA PRO A 141 2.25 2.82 33.65
C PRO A 141 3.63 2.26 33.30
N HIS A 142 4.65 2.85 33.92
CA HIS A 142 6.04 2.45 33.75
C HIS A 142 6.43 1.23 34.61
N GLU A 143 5.59 0.88 35.59
CA GLU A 143 5.89 -0.17 36.55
C GLU A 143 5.63 -1.55 35.94
N ARG A 144 6.68 -2.37 35.98
CA ARG A 144 6.62 -3.80 35.70
C ARG A 144 6.46 -4.51 37.05
N ASP A 145 5.59 -5.51 37.14
CA ASP A 145 5.51 -6.40 38.29
C ASP A 145 6.79 -7.22 38.47
N GLU A 146 6.86 -8.02 39.54
CA GLU A 146 8.01 -8.89 39.85
C GLU A 146 8.33 -9.90 38.73
N ASP A 147 7.38 -10.18 37.84
CA ASP A 147 7.51 -11.04 36.66
C ASP A 147 7.87 -10.26 35.37
N GLY A 148 8.03 -8.94 35.45
CA GLY A 148 8.38 -8.07 34.33
C GLY A 148 7.20 -7.57 33.50
N ARG A 149 5.94 -7.67 33.94
CA ARG A 149 4.74 -7.28 33.18
C ARG A 149 4.19 -5.91 33.59
N PHE A 150 3.68 -5.11 32.66
CA PHE A 150 3.07 -3.81 32.99
C PHE A 150 1.77 -3.97 33.80
N THR A 151 1.69 -3.30 34.94
CA THR A 151 0.48 -3.24 35.78
C THR A 151 -0.30 -1.97 35.48
N VAL A 152 -1.55 -2.07 35.00
CA VAL A 152 -2.44 -0.91 34.91
C VAL A 152 -2.72 -0.42 36.34
N LEU A 153 -2.41 0.84 36.63
CA LEU A 153 -2.64 1.44 37.94
C LEU A 153 -4.15 1.68 38.12
N GLY A 154 -4.87 0.68 38.62
CA GLY A 154 -6.18 0.84 39.24
C GLY A 154 -6.03 1.06 40.75
N GLU A 155 -6.80 1.99 41.31
CA GLU A 155 -6.79 2.31 42.75
C GLU A 155 -6.94 1.06 43.63
N ARG A 156 -6.17 1.02 44.73
CA ARG A 156 -6.25 -0.03 45.75
C ARG A 156 -7.66 -0.11 46.35
N GLY A 157 -8.42 -1.13 45.96
CA GLY A 157 -9.62 -1.62 46.66
C GLY A 157 -9.45 -3.12 46.96
N GLY A 158 -9.45 -3.50 48.24
CA GLY A 158 -8.89 -4.76 48.71
C GLY A 158 -9.68 -6.04 48.43
N GLY A 159 -8.94 -7.16 48.45
CA GLY A 159 -9.42 -8.47 48.89
C GLY A 159 -9.33 -9.63 47.89
N GLY A 160 -8.44 -10.59 48.14
CA GLY A 160 -8.72 -12.02 47.89
C GLY A 160 -8.14 -12.69 46.64
N ALA A 161 -6.97 -13.31 46.82
CA ALA A 161 -6.49 -14.59 46.25
C ALA A 161 -6.80 -15.01 44.78
N ASN A 162 -5.70 -15.06 44.01
CA ASN A 162 -5.27 -16.17 43.13
C ASN A 162 -5.98 -16.39 41.78
N THR A 163 -5.67 -15.52 40.80
CA THR A 163 -5.67 -15.84 39.35
C THR A 163 -4.38 -15.30 38.69
N ARG A 164 -3.37 -16.16 38.55
CA ARG A 164 -2.14 -15.87 37.80
C ARG A 164 -2.37 -16.05 36.29
N SER A 165 -2.74 -14.97 35.60
CA SER A 165 -2.48 -14.69 34.18
C SER A 165 -3.17 -13.38 33.80
N SER A 166 -2.63 -12.24 34.22
CA SER A 166 -3.05 -10.93 33.68
C SER A 166 -2.42 -10.75 32.31
N ARG A 167 -3.13 -11.20 31.26
CA ARG A 167 -2.96 -10.63 29.91
C ARG A 167 -3.11 -9.11 30.02
N LEU A 168 -2.31 -8.35 29.25
CA LEU A 168 -2.57 -6.94 28.96
C LEU A 168 -3.96 -6.85 28.32
N SER A 169 -4.98 -6.71 29.16
CA SER A 169 -6.38 -6.73 28.79
C SER A 169 -6.96 -5.45 29.36
N PHE A 170 -7.09 -4.42 28.52
CA PHE A 170 -7.81 -3.18 28.84
C PHE A 170 -9.32 -3.41 29.05
N ARG A 171 -9.76 -4.66 29.27
CA ARG A 171 -11.18 -5.01 29.48
C ARG A 171 -11.71 -4.61 30.84
N ASP A 172 -10.87 -4.53 31.87
CA ASP A 172 -11.35 -4.49 33.26
C ASP A 172 -11.47 -3.06 33.85
N ASP A 173 -11.00 -2.02 33.16
CA ASP A 173 -10.83 -0.68 33.75
C ASP A 173 -11.70 0.39 33.09
N GLY A 174 -12.99 0.12 32.85
CA GLY A 174 -13.97 1.12 32.38
C GLY A 174 -13.67 1.78 31.03
N TRP A 175 -12.54 1.49 30.38
CA TRP A 175 -12.10 2.23 29.21
C TRP A 175 -12.77 1.76 27.93
N THR A 176 -13.11 0.47 27.88
CA THR A 176 -13.96 -0.15 26.86
C THR A 176 -15.34 0.50 26.74
N GLN A 177 -15.86 1.12 27.81
CA GLN A 177 -17.14 1.86 27.76
C GLN A 177 -17.04 3.12 26.88
N PHE A 178 -15.83 3.67 26.71
CA PHE A 178 -15.56 4.83 25.86
C PHE A 178 -15.15 4.43 24.44
N VAL A 179 -14.77 3.16 24.22
CA VAL A 179 -14.74 2.56 22.88
C VAL A 179 -16.17 2.17 22.49
N ARG A 180 -17.01 3.18 22.29
CA ARG A 180 -18.42 3.00 21.97
C ARG A 180 -18.58 2.38 20.56
N ASP A 181 -19.62 1.57 20.36
CA ASP A 181 -19.92 0.99 19.04
C ASP A 181 -20.31 2.05 17.99
N ASP A 182 -20.67 3.27 18.41
CA ASP A 182 -20.95 4.42 17.53
C ASP A 182 -19.68 5.13 17.01
N LEU A 183 -18.49 4.73 17.48
CA LEU A 183 -17.20 5.20 16.95
C LEU A 183 -16.94 4.70 15.54
N ARG A 184 -17.67 3.66 15.11
CA ARG A 184 -17.61 3.12 13.77
C ARG A 184 -19.00 3.14 13.17
N PRO A 185 -19.11 3.24 11.83
CA PRO A 185 -20.35 2.84 11.19
C PRO A 185 -20.69 1.40 11.62
N PRO A 186 -21.99 1.04 11.75
CA PRO A 186 -22.37 -0.32 12.08
C PRO A 186 -21.67 -1.30 11.15
N ARG A 187 -21.10 -2.39 11.67
CA ARG A 187 -20.29 -3.32 10.84
C ARG A 187 -21.06 -3.88 9.65
N SER A 188 -22.39 -4.04 9.79
CA SER A 188 -23.29 -4.46 8.71
C SER A 188 -23.42 -3.44 7.56
N SER A 189 -23.05 -2.19 7.80
CA SER A 189 -23.06 -1.10 6.80
C SER A 189 -21.72 -0.95 6.06
N LEU A 190 -20.68 -1.64 6.50
CA LEU A 190 -19.38 -1.61 5.83
C LEU A 190 -19.39 -2.52 4.58
N PRO A 191 -18.83 -2.06 3.46
CA PRO A 191 -18.74 -2.87 2.25
C PRO A 191 -17.71 -4.00 2.42
N PRO A 192 -17.84 -5.13 1.69
CA PRO A 192 -16.82 -6.16 1.65
C PRO A 192 -15.49 -5.58 1.13
N GLN A 193 -14.35 -6.12 1.58
CA GLN A 193 -13.03 -5.59 1.20
C GLN A 193 -12.57 -6.05 -0.21
N LYS A 194 -13.44 -5.85 -1.21
CA LYS A 194 -13.18 -6.17 -2.64
C LYS A 194 -12.07 -5.33 -3.25
N LEU A 195 -11.93 -4.09 -2.80
CA LEU A 195 -10.88 -3.17 -3.21
C LEU A 195 -10.34 -2.40 -2.00
N SER A 196 -9.02 -2.32 -1.92
CA SER A 196 -8.32 -1.49 -0.95
C SER A 196 -7.17 -0.70 -1.58
N ILE A 197 -6.81 0.42 -0.96
CA ILE A 197 -5.60 1.17 -1.28
C ILE A 197 -4.47 0.73 -0.35
N ALA A 198 -3.31 0.40 -0.91
CA ALA A 198 -2.18 -0.07 -0.14
C ALA A 198 -1.63 1.02 0.80
N PRO A 199 -1.13 0.64 1.99
CA PRO A 199 -0.39 1.56 2.85
C PRO A 199 0.91 1.98 2.17
N MET A 200 1.13 3.27 2.03
CA MET A 200 2.27 3.86 1.33
C MET A 200 2.78 5.08 2.09
N MET A 201 3.92 4.93 2.76
CA MET A 201 4.62 6.03 3.45
C MET A 201 4.72 7.27 2.55
N GLU A 202 4.40 8.43 3.11
CA GLU A 202 4.34 9.77 2.51
C GLU A 202 3.27 9.97 1.43
N TYR A 203 2.51 8.93 1.08
CA TYR A 203 1.49 8.98 0.03
C TYR A 203 0.08 8.82 0.60
N THR A 204 -0.19 7.77 1.40
CA THR A 204 -1.52 7.52 1.97
C THR A 204 -1.78 8.34 3.24
N THR A 205 -1.42 9.62 3.20
CA THR A 205 -1.73 10.59 4.25
C THR A 205 -3.25 10.73 4.43
N PRO A 206 -3.74 11.28 5.56
CA PRO A 206 -5.17 11.54 5.74
C PRO A 206 -5.78 12.39 4.59
N HIS A 207 -5.00 13.29 4.01
CA HIS A 207 -5.42 14.17 2.91
C HIS A 207 -5.54 13.42 1.58
N PHE A 208 -4.64 12.48 1.29
CA PHE A 208 -4.78 11.60 0.13
C PHE A 208 -5.96 10.65 0.29
N ARG A 209 -6.13 10.05 1.48
CA ARG A 209 -7.29 9.19 1.77
C ARG A 209 -8.60 9.96 1.61
N HIS A 210 -8.66 11.22 2.02
CA HIS A 210 -9.83 12.07 1.78
C HIS A 210 -10.09 12.31 0.28
N LEU A 211 -9.05 12.61 -0.51
CA LEU A 211 -9.19 12.72 -1.98
C LEU A 211 -9.78 11.43 -2.58
N VAL A 212 -9.27 10.27 -2.17
CA VAL A 212 -9.77 8.97 -2.65
C VAL A 212 -11.21 8.74 -2.21
N ARG A 213 -11.59 9.14 -1.00
CA ARG A 213 -12.99 9.02 -0.53
C ARG A 213 -13.97 9.86 -1.36
N LEU A 214 -13.52 10.97 -1.94
CA LEU A 214 -14.31 11.74 -2.91
C LEU A 214 -14.43 11.03 -4.27
N LEU A 215 -13.57 10.05 -4.57
CA LEU A 215 -13.65 9.24 -5.79
C LEU A 215 -14.48 7.97 -5.62
N THR A 216 -14.48 7.39 -4.41
CA THR A 216 -15.11 6.10 -4.12
C THR A 216 -15.58 6.05 -2.66
N LYS A 217 -16.80 5.60 -2.41
CA LYS A 217 -17.39 5.42 -1.08
C LYS A 217 -17.06 4.07 -0.46
N ASN A 218 -16.79 3.05 -1.29
CA ASN A 218 -16.68 1.68 -0.81
C ASN A 218 -15.25 1.17 -0.65
N THR A 219 -14.27 1.81 -1.32
CA THR A 219 -12.87 1.40 -1.24
C THR A 219 -12.32 1.56 0.16
N TRP A 220 -11.62 0.53 0.65
CA TRP A 220 -10.96 0.51 1.96
C TRP A 220 -9.62 1.24 1.90
N LEU A 221 -9.39 2.17 2.83
CA LEU A 221 -8.23 3.06 2.80
C LEU A 221 -7.26 2.75 3.93
N TYR A 222 -6.06 2.28 3.59
CA TYR A 222 -5.03 2.04 4.59
C TYR A 222 -4.26 3.34 4.88
N THR A 223 -3.92 3.55 6.15
CA THR A 223 -3.01 4.60 6.58
C THR A 223 -1.60 4.40 6.02
N GLU A 224 -0.72 5.36 6.27
CA GLU A 224 0.70 5.05 6.33
C GLU A 224 0.99 4.04 7.46
N MET A 225 2.19 3.47 7.46
CA MET A 225 2.58 2.56 8.54
C MET A 225 3.01 3.36 9.77
N GLU A 226 2.21 3.31 10.83
CA GLU A 226 2.54 3.92 12.11
C GLU A 226 3.35 2.95 12.97
N VAL A 227 4.45 3.43 13.55
CA VAL A 227 5.34 2.58 14.36
C VAL A 227 4.85 2.55 15.80
N ASP A 228 4.75 1.34 16.38
CA ASP A 228 4.31 1.09 17.75
C ASP A 228 5.03 1.96 18.79
N GLN A 229 6.36 2.06 18.69
CA GLN A 229 7.21 2.89 19.56
C GLN A 229 6.90 4.38 19.42
N THR A 230 6.52 4.85 18.23
CA THR A 230 6.15 6.26 18.04
C THR A 230 4.87 6.54 18.79
N LEU A 231 3.85 5.69 18.65
CA LEU A 231 2.57 5.86 19.35
C LEU A 231 2.73 5.75 20.86
N ARG A 232 3.53 4.79 21.33
CA ARG A 232 3.83 4.59 22.76
C ARG A 232 4.49 5.81 23.42
N HIS A 233 5.40 6.49 22.74
CA HIS A 233 6.18 7.59 23.33
C HIS A 233 5.63 8.97 22.97
N THR A 234 4.42 9.03 22.44
CA THR A 234 3.74 10.26 22.08
C THR A 234 2.55 10.45 23.02
N ASP A 235 2.56 11.53 23.79
CA ASP A 235 1.43 11.87 24.65
C ASP A 235 0.28 12.47 23.84
N HIS A 236 -0.94 12.35 24.33
CA HIS A 236 -2.06 13.13 23.84
C HIS A 236 -1.85 14.64 24.19
N PRO A 237 -2.15 15.60 23.29
CA PRO A 237 -2.81 15.51 21.97
C PRO A 237 -1.85 15.36 20.78
N ARG A 238 -0.57 15.05 21.00
CA ARG A 238 0.39 14.89 19.90
C ARG A 238 0.09 13.66 19.03
N LEU A 239 -0.57 12.66 19.62
CA LEU A 239 -1.08 11.46 18.93
C LEU A 239 -1.99 11.76 17.74
N ASP A 240 -2.76 12.85 17.78
CA ASP A 240 -3.66 13.24 16.68
C ASP A 240 -2.94 13.40 15.34
N ARG A 241 -1.64 13.73 15.35
CA ARG A 241 -0.84 13.84 14.12
C ARG A 241 -0.73 12.52 13.36
N PHE A 242 -0.76 11.41 14.09
CA PHE A 242 -0.58 10.06 13.55
C PHE A 242 -1.92 9.36 13.36
N LEU A 243 -2.87 9.61 14.27
CA LEU A 243 -4.09 8.80 14.39
C LEU A 243 -5.36 9.52 13.94
N ASP A 244 -5.38 10.85 13.85
CA ASP A 244 -6.61 11.57 13.50
C ASP A 244 -6.91 11.50 11.99
N PHE A 245 -8.19 11.43 11.65
CA PHE A 245 -8.68 11.39 10.27
C PHE A 245 -10.09 11.98 10.16
N PRO A 246 -10.52 12.48 8.98
CA PRO A 246 -11.90 12.91 8.78
C PRO A 246 -12.84 11.71 8.90
N ILE A 247 -13.92 11.80 9.67
CA ILE A 247 -14.87 10.68 9.89
C ILE A 247 -15.49 10.19 8.58
N ALA A 248 -15.65 11.06 7.58
CA ALA A 248 -16.07 10.67 6.23
C ALA A 248 -15.13 9.62 5.57
N GLY A 249 -13.93 9.42 6.10
CA GLY A 249 -12.91 8.50 5.60
C GLY A 249 -13.22 7.00 5.74
N HIS A 250 -14.22 6.61 6.54
CA HIS A 250 -14.65 5.20 6.64
C HIS A 250 -15.08 4.61 5.26
N PRO A 251 -14.81 3.32 4.97
CA PRO A 251 -13.97 2.40 5.74
C PRO A 251 -12.47 2.72 5.67
N THR A 252 -11.78 2.66 6.81
CA THR A 252 -10.34 2.97 6.95
C THR A 252 -9.63 1.96 7.86
N VAL A 253 -8.37 1.66 7.51
CA VAL A 253 -7.52 0.67 8.20
C VAL A 253 -6.27 1.35 8.73
N LEU A 254 -5.99 1.22 10.03
CA LEU A 254 -4.70 1.64 10.59
C LEU A 254 -3.69 0.51 10.44
N GLN A 255 -2.59 0.77 9.72
CA GLN A 255 -1.47 -0.15 9.68
C GLN A 255 -0.43 0.18 10.75
N LEU A 256 -0.11 -0.80 11.60
CA LEU A 256 0.95 -0.74 12.59
C LEU A 256 2.21 -1.50 12.14
N GLY A 257 3.38 -0.96 12.50
CA GLY A 257 4.68 -1.60 12.37
C GLY A 257 5.32 -1.78 13.75
N GLY A 258 5.69 -3.01 14.08
CA GLY A 258 6.26 -3.39 15.37
C GLY A 258 6.57 -4.88 15.40
N ALA A 259 7.37 -5.32 16.37
CA ALA A 259 7.71 -6.72 16.61
C ALA A 259 7.59 -7.13 18.08
N ASP A 260 7.21 -6.19 18.95
CA ASP A 260 7.02 -6.44 20.38
C ASP A 260 5.51 -6.52 20.66
N PRO A 261 4.99 -7.69 21.10
CA PRO A 261 3.58 -7.84 21.44
C PRO A 261 3.08 -6.82 22.47
N GLU A 262 3.89 -6.43 23.46
CA GLU A 262 3.51 -5.45 24.48
C GLU A 262 3.34 -4.05 23.87
N LEU A 263 4.29 -3.62 23.04
CA LEU A 263 4.22 -2.31 22.38
C LEU A 263 3.07 -2.24 21.37
N LEU A 264 2.81 -3.33 20.64
CA LEU A 264 1.69 -3.41 19.70
C LEU A 264 0.33 -3.45 20.41
N ALA A 265 0.23 -4.09 21.58
CA ALA A 265 -0.96 -4.00 22.43
C ALA A 265 -1.24 -2.56 22.85
N ILE A 266 -0.21 -1.85 23.32
CA ILE A 266 -0.32 -0.43 23.70
C ILE A 266 -0.72 0.43 22.49
N ALA A 267 -0.05 0.27 21.36
CA ALA A 267 -0.36 1.01 20.14
C ALA A 267 -1.82 0.78 19.68
N SER A 268 -2.31 -0.45 19.78
CA SER A 268 -3.70 -0.81 19.44
C SER A 268 -4.70 -0.17 20.41
N ALA A 269 -4.39 -0.16 21.71
CA ALA A 269 -5.22 0.47 22.73
C ALA A 269 -5.31 1.98 22.52
N VAL A 270 -4.19 2.65 22.23
CA VAL A 270 -4.18 4.09 21.97
C VAL A 270 -4.96 4.45 20.70
N ALA A 271 -4.92 3.59 19.68
CA ALA A 271 -5.63 3.79 18.43
C ALA A 271 -7.14 3.53 18.53
N ALA A 272 -7.59 2.68 19.46
CA ALA A 272 -8.97 2.23 19.54
C ALA A 272 -10.02 3.36 19.58
N PRO A 273 -9.84 4.46 20.36
CA PRO A 273 -10.83 5.55 20.41
C PRO A 273 -10.97 6.35 19.12
N TYR A 274 -9.95 6.35 18.26
CA TYR A 274 -10.04 7.01 16.96
C TYR A 274 -11.01 6.28 16.02
N GLY A 275 -11.36 5.02 16.33
CA GLY A 275 -12.46 4.32 15.68
C GLY A 275 -12.12 3.73 14.31
N TYR A 276 -10.86 3.31 14.08
CA TYR A 276 -10.51 2.58 12.86
C TYR A 276 -11.35 1.31 12.67
N ASP A 277 -11.75 1.02 11.42
CA ASP A 277 -12.62 -0.13 11.12
C ASP A 277 -11.86 -1.46 11.20
N GLU A 278 -10.56 -1.43 10.91
CA GLU A 278 -9.60 -2.54 11.01
C GLU A 278 -8.26 -2.03 11.54
N LEU A 279 -7.55 -2.89 12.27
CA LEU A 279 -6.11 -2.74 12.49
C LEU A 279 -5.35 -3.76 11.64
N ASN A 280 -4.19 -3.38 11.12
CA ASN A 280 -3.38 -4.23 10.26
C ASN A 280 -1.92 -4.28 10.74
N LEU A 281 -1.33 -5.47 10.85
CA LEU A 281 0.08 -5.63 11.15
C LEU A 281 0.91 -5.70 9.85
N ASN A 282 1.94 -4.86 9.74
CA ASN A 282 2.88 -4.89 8.64
C ASN A 282 3.92 -6.02 8.81
N CYS A 283 3.81 -7.05 7.98
CA CYS A 283 4.77 -8.15 7.85
C CYS A 283 5.43 -8.16 6.45
N GLY A 284 5.61 -6.99 5.81
CA GLY A 284 5.98 -6.93 4.38
C GLY A 284 6.94 -5.81 3.97
N CYS A 285 7.25 -4.86 4.85
CA CYS A 285 8.20 -3.78 4.56
C CYS A 285 9.65 -4.31 4.50
N PRO A 286 10.35 -4.20 3.35
CA PRO A 286 11.73 -4.66 3.22
C PRO A 286 12.76 -3.56 3.58
N SER A 287 12.32 -2.44 4.16
CA SER A 287 13.20 -1.30 4.42
C SER A 287 14.28 -1.65 5.44
N PRO A 288 15.58 -1.37 5.18
CA PRO A 288 16.64 -1.60 6.15
C PRO A 288 16.45 -0.83 7.47
N LYS A 289 15.76 0.33 7.42
CA LYS A 289 15.42 1.12 8.61
C LYS A 289 14.50 0.35 9.57
N VAL A 290 13.66 -0.51 9.01
CA VAL A 290 12.63 -1.30 9.69
C VAL A 290 13.19 -2.67 10.06
N ALA A 291 13.73 -3.39 9.06
CA ALA A 291 14.31 -4.73 9.23
C ALA A 291 15.57 -4.74 10.10
N GLY A 292 16.36 -3.66 10.11
CA GLY A 292 17.64 -3.61 10.84
C GLY A 292 17.54 -3.12 12.29
N LYS A 293 16.77 -2.05 12.57
CA LYS A 293 16.75 -1.41 13.90
C LYS A 293 15.58 -1.85 14.79
N GLY A 294 14.49 -2.34 14.22
CA GLY A 294 13.32 -2.82 14.96
C GLY A 294 12.93 -4.26 14.65
N ALA A 295 13.65 -4.93 13.74
CA ALA A 295 13.41 -6.31 13.31
C ALA A 295 11.94 -6.62 12.89
N PHE A 296 11.17 -5.61 12.48
CA PHE A 296 9.78 -5.77 12.03
C PHE A 296 9.64 -5.64 10.50
N GLY A 297 8.41 -5.73 9.99
CA GLY A 297 8.15 -5.70 8.55
C GLY A 297 8.39 -7.07 7.92
N ALA A 298 9.07 -7.14 6.77
CA ALA A 298 9.25 -8.42 6.08
C ALA A 298 10.02 -9.45 6.92
N SER A 299 10.97 -9.04 7.77
CA SER A 299 11.71 -9.96 8.64
C SER A 299 10.80 -10.79 9.57
N LEU A 300 9.61 -10.30 9.92
CA LEU A 300 8.64 -11.03 10.74
C LEU A 300 8.16 -12.32 10.08
N MET A 301 8.22 -12.44 8.75
CA MET A 301 7.87 -13.68 8.09
C MET A 301 8.83 -14.84 8.43
N LEU A 302 10.00 -14.55 9.01
CA LEU A 302 10.93 -15.55 9.52
C LEU A 302 10.55 -16.05 10.92
N GLU A 303 9.66 -15.33 11.62
CA GLU A 303 9.27 -15.56 13.02
C GLU A 303 7.74 -15.67 13.16
N PRO A 304 7.08 -16.68 12.53
CA PRO A 304 5.62 -16.77 12.49
C PRO A 304 4.96 -16.87 13.87
N ASN A 305 5.61 -17.49 14.86
CA ASN A 305 5.11 -17.56 16.23
C ASN A 305 5.06 -16.19 16.89
N LEU A 306 6.10 -15.36 16.67
CA LEU A 306 6.11 -13.98 17.17
C LEU A 306 4.99 -13.17 16.53
N VAL A 307 4.76 -13.32 15.22
CA VAL A 307 3.64 -12.67 14.54
C VAL A 307 2.30 -13.09 15.14
N ALA A 308 2.13 -14.37 15.44
CA ALA A 308 0.94 -14.89 16.10
C ALA A 308 0.72 -14.27 17.50
N GLU A 309 1.79 -14.11 18.29
CA GLU A 309 1.76 -13.41 19.58
C GLU A 309 1.40 -11.92 19.41
N CYS A 310 2.02 -11.23 18.45
CA CYS A 310 1.75 -9.83 18.15
C CYS A 310 0.28 -9.60 17.76
N VAL A 311 -0.27 -10.38 16.83
CA VAL A 311 -1.66 -10.19 16.37
C VAL A 311 -2.69 -10.54 17.45
N ALA A 312 -2.39 -11.51 18.32
CA ALA A 312 -3.22 -11.81 19.48
C ALA A 312 -3.23 -10.63 20.46
N ALA A 313 -2.06 -10.09 20.80
CA ALA A 313 -1.92 -8.94 21.68
C ALA A 313 -2.60 -7.68 21.11
N MET A 314 -2.50 -7.45 19.80
CA MET A 314 -3.25 -6.38 19.13
C MET A 314 -4.76 -6.62 19.23
N ALA A 315 -5.25 -7.83 18.94
CA ALA A 315 -6.67 -8.13 18.88
C ALA A 315 -7.36 -7.98 20.24
N GLU A 316 -6.67 -8.35 21.32
CA GLU A 316 -7.14 -8.15 22.70
C GLU A 316 -7.34 -6.66 23.04
N ASN A 317 -6.60 -5.77 22.38
CA ASN A 317 -6.49 -4.35 22.73
C ASN A 317 -7.01 -3.39 21.63
N ALA A 318 -7.50 -3.93 20.50
CA ALA A 318 -7.99 -3.16 19.35
C ALA A 318 -9.38 -2.53 19.55
N GLY A 319 -9.92 -2.56 20.78
CA GLY A 319 -11.27 -2.06 21.06
C GLY A 319 -12.34 -2.76 20.22
N GLY A 320 -12.15 -4.03 19.89
CA GLY A 320 -13.05 -4.80 19.04
C GLY A 320 -12.84 -4.63 17.53
N ALA A 321 -11.94 -3.77 17.04
CA ALA A 321 -11.58 -3.76 15.63
C ALA A 321 -10.91 -5.09 15.25
N PRO A 322 -11.31 -5.75 14.16
CA PRO A 322 -10.59 -6.92 13.67
C PRO A 322 -9.15 -6.57 13.30
N VAL A 323 -8.23 -7.46 13.69
CA VAL A 323 -6.81 -7.40 13.33
C VAL A 323 -6.58 -8.24 12.08
N THR A 324 -5.80 -7.71 11.15
CA THR A 324 -5.45 -8.34 9.87
C THR A 324 -3.94 -8.27 9.63
N VAL A 325 -3.41 -9.02 8.66
CA VAL A 325 -1.96 -9.02 8.35
C VAL A 325 -1.71 -8.65 6.90
N LYS A 326 -0.70 -7.81 6.64
CA LYS A 326 -0.19 -7.58 5.30
C LYS A 326 1.24 -8.10 5.17
N CYS A 327 1.45 -9.12 4.35
CA CYS A 327 2.77 -9.75 4.17
C CYS A 327 3.17 -9.90 2.69
N ARG A 328 4.23 -10.66 2.45
CA ARG A 328 4.76 -11.03 1.12
C ARG A 328 4.61 -12.54 0.91
N VAL A 329 5.10 -13.04 -0.22
CA VAL A 329 5.12 -14.49 -0.52
C VAL A 329 6.38 -15.21 -0.01
N GLY A 330 7.33 -14.49 0.57
CA GLY A 330 8.59 -15.04 1.07
C GLY A 330 9.64 -13.97 1.34
N VAL A 331 10.73 -14.35 1.98
CA VAL A 331 11.82 -13.44 2.39
C VAL A 331 13.16 -14.11 2.21
N ASP A 332 14.09 -13.43 1.54
CA ASP A 332 15.45 -13.96 1.27
C ASP A 332 15.38 -15.40 0.75
N ASP A 333 16.05 -16.36 1.37
CA ASP A 333 16.04 -17.78 0.95
C ASP A 333 14.88 -18.60 1.57
N LYS A 334 14.02 -17.95 2.35
CA LYS A 334 12.78 -18.50 2.92
C LYS A 334 11.60 -18.12 2.02
N ASP A 335 11.60 -18.68 0.82
CA ASP A 335 10.68 -18.33 -0.25
C ASP A 335 10.05 -19.53 -0.95
N SER A 336 9.92 -20.67 -0.26
CA SER A 336 9.14 -21.82 -0.74
C SER A 336 7.64 -21.68 -0.43
N TYR A 337 6.80 -22.38 -1.20
CA TYR A 337 5.34 -22.35 -0.99
C TYR A 337 4.95 -23.01 0.34
N ASP A 338 5.65 -24.05 0.77
CA ASP A 338 5.40 -24.72 2.05
C ASP A 338 5.75 -23.81 3.25
N GLU A 339 6.82 -23.01 3.15
CA GLU A 339 7.17 -22.01 4.17
C GLU A 339 6.12 -20.91 4.26
N LEU A 340 5.59 -20.45 3.12
CA LEU A 340 4.47 -19.52 3.10
C LEU A 340 3.21 -20.14 3.73
N CYS A 341 2.90 -21.40 3.42
CA CYS A 341 1.78 -22.12 4.03
C CYS A 341 1.94 -22.24 5.56
N ALA A 342 3.14 -22.57 6.04
CA ALA A 342 3.43 -22.65 7.48
C ALA A 342 3.21 -21.30 8.16
N PHE A 343 3.66 -20.20 7.54
CA PHE A 343 3.41 -18.86 8.04
C PHE A 343 1.90 -18.55 8.15
N ILE A 344 1.14 -18.82 7.09
CA ILE A 344 -0.32 -18.60 7.08
C ILE A 344 -1.01 -19.45 8.14
N GLU A 345 -0.68 -20.74 8.25
CA GLU A 345 -1.27 -21.65 9.24
C GLU A 345 -1.03 -21.18 10.68
N THR A 346 0.22 -20.86 11.04
CA THR A 346 0.56 -20.39 12.38
C THR A 346 -0.15 -19.08 12.74
N VAL A 347 -0.12 -18.09 11.85
CA VAL A 347 -0.65 -16.75 12.14
C VAL A 347 -2.18 -16.72 12.09
N SER A 348 -2.80 -17.43 11.14
CA SER A 348 -4.26 -17.46 11.00
C SER A 348 -4.96 -18.03 12.24
N GLY A 349 -4.33 -18.96 12.97
CA GLY A 349 -4.87 -19.51 14.21
C GLY A 349 -5.02 -18.50 15.36
N GLN A 350 -4.37 -17.34 15.30
CA GLN A 350 -4.50 -16.26 16.30
C GLN A 350 -5.25 -15.03 15.78
N LEU A 351 -5.55 -14.96 14.49
CA LEU A 351 -6.25 -13.82 13.92
C LEU A 351 -7.76 -13.90 14.19
N PRO A 352 -8.40 -12.79 14.59
CA PRO A 352 -9.85 -12.75 14.74
C PRO A 352 -10.55 -12.82 13.37
N ASN A 353 -11.80 -13.25 13.38
CA ASN A 353 -12.66 -13.19 12.20
C ASN A 353 -12.93 -11.74 11.80
N CYS A 354 -12.76 -11.43 10.52
CA CYS A 354 -12.99 -10.10 9.97
C CYS A 354 -14.33 -10.04 9.21
N PRO A 355 -15.31 -9.21 9.63
CA PRO A 355 -16.60 -9.09 8.95
C PRO A 355 -16.50 -8.67 7.48
N SER A 356 -15.57 -7.76 7.16
CA SER A 356 -15.31 -7.29 5.79
C SER A 356 -14.77 -8.39 4.86
N ALA A 357 -14.31 -9.50 5.45
CA ALA A 357 -13.78 -10.68 4.80
C ALA A 357 -14.72 -11.89 4.88
N GLY A 358 -16.02 -11.65 5.10
CA GLY A 358 -17.02 -12.72 5.23
C GLY A 358 -16.88 -13.52 6.52
N GLY A 359 -16.36 -12.90 7.59
CA GLY A 359 -16.16 -13.55 8.89
C GLY A 359 -14.95 -14.48 8.94
N LYS A 360 -13.93 -14.24 8.11
CA LYS A 360 -12.68 -15.03 8.07
C LYS A 360 -11.48 -14.19 8.53
N PRO A 361 -10.41 -14.80 9.04
CA PRO A 361 -9.11 -14.13 9.15
C PRO A 361 -8.67 -13.59 7.79
N LEU A 362 -8.04 -12.43 7.76
CA LEU A 362 -7.69 -11.75 6.51
C LEU A 362 -6.19 -11.48 6.37
N PHE A 363 -5.64 -11.90 5.22
CA PHE A 363 -4.29 -11.56 4.78
C PHE A 363 -4.28 -10.77 3.48
N ALA A 364 -3.62 -9.62 3.46
CA ALA A 364 -3.25 -8.93 2.23
C ALA A 364 -1.85 -9.38 1.78
N ILE A 365 -1.76 -10.08 0.65
CA ILE A 365 -0.51 -10.69 0.17
C ILE A 365 0.09 -9.86 -0.97
N HIS A 366 1.23 -9.22 -0.73
CA HIS A 366 2.04 -8.72 -1.83
C HIS A 366 2.72 -9.90 -2.52
N ALA A 367 2.33 -10.19 -3.76
CA ALA A 367 2.76 -11.34 -4.54
C ALA A 367 4.23 -11.30 -5.03
N ARG A 368 5.14 -10.66 -4.29
CA ARG A 368 6.59 -10.64 -4.52
C ARG A 368 7.31 -10.93 -3.22
N LYS A 369 8.34 -11.78 -3.26
CA LYS A 369 9.24 -11.94 -2.11
C LYS A 369 9.93 -10.62 -1.75
N ALA A 370 10.38 -10.51 -0.50
CA ALA A 370 11.31 -9.48 -0.09
C ALA A 370 12.74 -10.01 -0.16
N LEU A 371 13.66 -9.17 -0.59
CA LEU A 371 15.09 -9.34 -0.38
C LEU A 371 15.53 -8.25 0.60
N LEU A 372 15.90 -8.64 1.81
CA LEU A 372 16.28 -7.71 2.88
C LEU A 372 17.68 -7.13 2.63
N ASN A 373 18.50 -7.88 1.89
CA ASN A 373 19.84 -7.48 1.49
C ASN A 373 19.92 -7.28 -0.02
N GLY A 374 20.67 -6.25 -0.43
CA GLY A 374 21.04 -6.04 -1.83
C GLY A 374 20.03 -5.30 -2.70
N LEU A 375 18.81 -5.00 -2.22
CA LEU A 375 17.82 -4.21 -2.95
C LEU A 375 17.22 -3.09 -2.09
N SER A 376 17.01 -1.93 -2.69
CA SER A 376 16.20 -0.86 -2.11
C SER A 376 14.72 -1.26 -1.98
N PRO A 377 13.92 -0.55 -1.16
CA PRO A 377 12.47 -0.76 -1.11
C PRO A 377 11.76 -0.61 -2.46
N ALA A 378 12.25 0.28 -3.34
CA ALA A 378 11.69 0.48 -4.66
C ALA A 378 11.98 -0.72 -5.58
N GLU A 379 13.22 -1.20 -5.60
CA GLU A 379 13.62 -2.39 -6.36
C GLU A 379 12.91 -3.65 -5.85
N ASN A 380 12.69 -3.78 -4.54
CA ASN A 380 11.88 -4.84 -3.93
C ASN A 380 10.41 -4.89 -4.41
N ARG A 381 9.93 -3.86 -5.13
CA ARG A 381 8.59 -3.81 -5.75
C ARG A 381 8.62 -3.97 -7.27
N ALA A 382 9.81 -4.11 -7.87
CA ALA A 382 10.02 -4.13 -9.31
C ALA A 382 10.83 -5.35 -9.78
N VAL A 383 11.84 -5.77 -9.02
CA VAL A 383 12.80 -6.81 -9.41
C VAL A 383 12.28 -8.23 -9.16
N PRO A 384 11.91 -8.66 -7.93
CA PRO A 384 11.48 -10.06 -7.72
C PRO A 384 10.16 -10.33 -8.42
N PRO A 385 10.00 -11.37 -9.25
CA PRO A 385 8.82 -11.56 -10.08
C PRO A 385 7.52 -11.69 -9.27
N LEU A 386 6.39 -11.35 -9.90
CA LEU A 386 5.07 -11.58 -9.32
C LEU A 386 4.73 -13.07 -9.33
N ARG A 387 4.02 -13.50 -8.28
CA ARG A 387 3.57 -14.88 -8.02
C ARG A 387 2.09 -14.88 -7.63
N TYR A 388 1.21 -14.49 -8.55
CA TYR A 388 -0.23 -14.44 -8.27
C TYR A 388 -0.81 -15.83 -8.04
N GLU A 389 -0.29 -16.83 -8.75
CA GLU A 389 -0.65 -18.23 -8.66
C GLU A 389 -0.42 -18.81 -7.26
N TRP A 390 0.48 -18.24 -6.47
CA TRP A 390 0.69 -18.62 -5.06
C TRP A 390 -0.45 -18.14 -4.18
N VAL A 391 -0.98 -16.95 -4.42
CA VAL A 391 -2.11 -16.41 -3.65
C VAL A 391 -3.40 -17.17 -3.99
N VAL A 392 -3.55 -17.56 -5.26
CA VAL A 392 -4.62 -18.49 -5.68
C VAL A 392 -4.48 -19.85 -4.98
N ALA A 393 -3.25 -20.40 -4.92
CA ALA A 393 -2.99 -21.64 -4.18
C ALA A 393 -3.32 -21.52 -2.68
N LEU A 394 -2.95 -20.39 -2.05
CA LEU A 394 -3.29 -20.14 -0.64
C LEU A 394 -4.81 -20.12 -0.43
N ALA A 395 -5.56 -19.45 -1.30
CA ALA A 395 -7.01 -19.41 -1.20
C ALA A 395 -7.63 -20.80 -1.36
N ARG A 396 -7.08 -21.66 -2.25
CA ARG A 396 -7.46 -23.08 -2.37
C ARG A 396 -7.15 -23.87 -1.10
N ASP A 397 -5.94 -23.72 -0.56
CA ASP A 397 -5.43 -24.57 0.52
C ASP A 397 -5.94 -24.16 1.91
N PHE A 398 -6.37 -22.90 2.07
CA PHE A 398 -6.90 -22.33 3.31
C PHE A 398 -8.32 -21.75 3.12
N PRO A 399 -9.35 -22.59 2.87
CA PRO A 399 -10.72 -22.12 2.59
C PRO A 399 -11.36 -21.34 3.74
N HIS A 400 -10.83 -21.46 4.96
CA HIS A 400 -11.27 -20.75 6.16
C HIS A 400 -10.59 -19.38 6.34
N VAL A 401 -9.58 -19.05 5.53
CA VAL A 401 -8.86 -17.77 5.53
C VAL A 401 -9.26 -16.98 4.28
N ALA A 402 -9.37 -15.66 4.40
CA ALA A 402 -9.56 -14.75 3.28
C ALA A 402 -8.24 -14.09 2.86
N PHE A 403 -8.10 -13.84 1.56
CA PHE A 403 -6.91 -13.26 0.97
C PHE A 403 -7.27 -12.05 0.09
N ALA A 404 -6.46 -11.01 0.15
CA ALA A 404 -6.48 -9.89 -0.79
C ALA A 404 -5.17 -9.84 -1.59
N LEU A 405 -5.25 -9.83 -2.92
CA LEU A 405 -4.08 -9.83 -3.79
C LEU A 405 -3.47 -8.43 -3.92
N ASN A 406 -2.16 -8.30 -3.75
CA ASN A 406 -1.42 -7.05 -3.90
C ASN A 406 -0.20 -7.16 -4.82
N GLY A 407 0.09 -6.06 -5.51
CA GLY A 407 1.33 -5.82 -6.24
C GLY A 407 1.19 -6.01 -7.74
N GLY A 408 1.45 -4.98 -8.56
CA GLY A 408 1.39 -5.09 -10.03
C GLY A 408 0.01 -4.88 -10.65
N ILE A 409 -1.02 -4.65 -9.84
CA ILE A 409 -2.37 -4.27 -10.29
C ILE A 409 -2.35 -2.77 -10.60
N VAL A 410 -2.67 -2.42 -11.86
CA VAL A 410 -2.48 -1.05 -12.39
C VAL A 410 -3.76 -0.40 -12.93
N ASP A 411 -4.87 -1.14 -12.94
CA ASP A 411 -6.14 -0.71 -13.49
C ASP A 411 -7.32 -1.34 -12.72
N ILE A 412 -8.49 -0.71 -12.82
CA ILE A 412 -9.69 -1.10 -12.08
C ILE A 412 -10.35 -2.35 -12.67
N GLU A 413 -10.16 -2.58 -13.97
CA GLU A 413 -10.70 -3.74 -14.66
C GLU A 413 -10.06 -5.03 -14.14
N THR A 414 -8.73 -5.07 -13.96
CA THR A 414 -8.04 -6.20 -13.33
C THR A 414 -8.50 -6.40 -11.90
N ALA A 415 -8.67 -5.32 -11.13
CA ALA A 415 -9.17 -5.39 -9.76
C ALA A 415 -10.59 -5.97 -9.69
N SER A 416 -11.48 -5.55 -10.58
CA SER A 416 -12.86 -6.03 -10.70
C SER A 416 -12.93 -7.52 -11.04
N VAL A 417 -12.17 -7.97 -12.05
CA VAL A 417 -12.12 -9.39 -12.44
C VAL A 417 -11.69 -10.28 -11.28
N ILE A 418 -10.67 -9.87 -10.52
CA ILE A 418 -10.20 -10.64 -9.36
C ILE A 418 -11.25 -10.64 -8.24
N ALA A 419 -11.81 -9.48 -7.91
CA ALA A 419 -12.74 -9.34 -6.78
C ALA A 419 -14.10 -10.00 -7.02
N ASN A 420 -14.56 -10.06 -8.27
CA ASN A 420 -15.87 -10.63 -8.61
C ASN A 420 -15.77 -12.07 -9.13
N GLY A 421 -14.56 -12.58 -9.37
CA GLY A 421 -14.38 -13.90 -10.00
C GLY A 421 -14.87 -13.95 -11.45
N ASP A 422 -15.12 -12.79 -12.05
CA ASP A 422 -15.63 -12.62 -13.42
C ASP A 422 -14.52 -12.88 -14.44
N LEU A 423 -14.03 -14.11 -14.50
CA LEU A 423 -13.26 -14.60 -15.63
C LEU A 423 -14.23 -14.88 -16.77
N ALA A 424 -14.72 -13.80 -17.36
CA ALA A 424 -15.84 -13.85 -18.26
C ALA A 424 -15.73 -14.99 -19.29
N PRO A 425 -16.84 -15.69 -19.58
CA PRO A 425 -16.90 -16.76 -20.58
C PRO A 425 -16.85 -16.14 -21.97
N PHE A 426 -15.69 -15.65 -22.38
CA PHE A 426 -15.49 -15.09 -23.71
C PHE A 426 -14.31 -15.81 -24.34
N ASP A 427 -14.58 -16.93 -25.01
CA ASP A 427 -13.68 -17.40 -26.05
C ASP A 427 -13.68 -16.39 -27.21
N ASP A 428 -12.57 -16.34 -27.94
CA ASP A 428 -12.43 -15.52 -29.15
C ASP A 428 -13.51 -15.85 -30.22
N ASP A 429 -14.23 -16.97 -30.09
CA ASP A 429 -15.27 -17.46 -31.00
C ASP A 429 -16.72 -17.33 -30.47
N GLY A 430 -16.95 -16.72 -29.29
CA GLY A 430 -18.30 -16.54 -28.73
C GLY A 430 -18.98 -17.81 -28.20
N GLY A 431 -18.19 -18.86 -27.93
CA GLY A 431 -18.66 -20.07 -27.25
C GLY A 431 -18.92 -19.80 -25.76
N VAL A 432 -20.10 -20.20 -25.28
CA VAL A 432 -20.39 -20.25 -23.84
C VAL A 432 -19.90 -21.59 -23.32
N HIS A 433 -18.76 -21.61 -22.63
CA HIS A 433 -18.41 -22.77 -21.80
C HIS A 433 -19.43 -22.90 -20.67
N SER A 434 -19.93 -24.12 -20.43
CA SER A 434 -20.86 -24.40 -19.34
C SER A 434 -20.25 -24.03 -18.00
N ALA A 435 -20.95 -23.19 -17.23
CA ALA A 435 -20.53 -22.58 -15.96
C ALA A 435 -20.21 -23.55 -14.78
N ALA A 436 -20.11 -24.85 -15.03
CA ALA A 436 -19.98 -25.87 -14.00
C ALA A 436 -18.54 -26.31 -13.68
N ASP A 437 -17.56 -25.95 -14.52
CA ASP A 437 -16.14 -26.24 -14.28
C ASP A 437 -15.34 -24.93 -14.36
N GLU A 438 -14.55 -24.65 -13.32
CA GLU A 438 -13.54 -23.59 -13.23
C GLU A 438 -13.98 -22.15 -12.94
N THR A 439 -14.51 -21.89 -11.73
CA THR A 439 -14.09 -20.67 -11.04
C THR A 439 -12.59 -20.80 -10.72
N LEU A 440 -11.73 -20.35 -11.63
CA LEU A 440 -10.26 -20.37 -11.48
C LEU A 440 -9.80 -19.62 -10.20
N ILE A 441 -10.63 -18.70 -9.71
CA ILE A 441 -10.37 -17.88 -8.52
C ILE A 441 -11.25 -18.39 -7.37
N PRO A 442 -10.66 -18.91 -6.28
CA PRO A 442 -11.39 -19.29 -5.08
C PRO A 442 -12.14 -18.09 -4.47
N THR A 443 -13.35 -18.31 -3.97
CA THR A 443 -14.23 -17.24 -3.43
C THR A 443 -13.68 -16.53 -2.20
N ASN A 444 -12.70 -17.12 -1.51
CA ASN A 444 -11.96 -16.52 -0.41
C ASN A 444 -10.72 -15.73 -0.84
N LEU A 445 -10.43 -15.63 -2.15
CA LEU A 445 -9.65 -14.53 -2.70
C LEU A 445 -10.61 -13.34 -2.90
N ILE A 446 -10.80 -12.56 -1.84
CA ILE A 446 -11.95 -11.65 -1.70
C ILE A 446 -11.81 -10.35 -2.49
N GLY A 447 -10.60 -10.03 -2.97
CA GLY A 447 -10.36 -8.73 -3.57
C GLY A 447 -8.89 -8.42 -3.83
N THR A 448 -8.66 -7.14 -4.09
CA THR A 448 -7.34 -6.63 -4.46
C THR A 448 -6.96 -5.39 -3.67
N MET A 449 -5.65 -5.16 -3.60
CA MET A 449 -5.07 -3.96 -3.03
C MET A 449 -4.21 -3.25 -4.07
N ILE A 450 -4.56 -2.01 -4.41
CA ILE A 450 -3.84 -1.17 -5.38
C ILE A 450 -2.94 -0.19 -4.63
N GLY A 451 -1.65 -0.16 -4.98
CA GLY A 451 -0.69 0.79 -4.41
C GLY A 451 -0.34 1.91 -5.38
N ARG A 452 0.87 1.84 -5.96
CA ARG A 452 1.46 2.88 -6.83
C ARG A 452 0.52 3.42 -7.92
N ALA A 453 -0.31 2.57 -8.54
CA ALA A 453 -1.20 3.00 -9.61
C ALA A 453 -2.27 3.99 -9.11
N ALA A 454 -2.83 3.77 -7.91
CA ALA A 454 -3.80 4.68 -7.29
C ALA A 454 -3.22 6.07 -7.03
N HIS A 455 -1.92 6.17 -6.72
CA HIS A 455 -1.25 7.47 -6.57
C HIS A 455 -0.79 8.07 -7.92
N ALA A 456 -0.36 7.22 -8.86
CA ALA A 456 0.14 7.66 -10.16
C ALA A 456 -0.97 8.19 -11.08
N ASP A 457 -2.20 7.70 -10.93
CA ASP A 457 -3.37 8.12 -11.70
C ASP A 457 -4.66 7.90 -10.87
N PRO A 458 -4.89 8.68 -9.81
CA PRO A 458 -6.05 8.48 -8.93
C PRO A 458 -7.37 8.59 -9.68
N TRP A 459 -7.47 9.52 -10.63
CA TRP A 459 -8.67 9.69 -11.44
C TRP A 459 -8.92 8.48 -12.35
N GLY A 460 -7.93 8.09 -13.16
CA GLY A 460 -8.09 7.02 -14.14
C GLY A 460 -8.20 5.62 -13.53
N VAL A 461 -7.74 5.43 -12.28
CA VAL A 461 -7.76 4.13 -11.59
C VAL A 461 -8.96 3.98 -10.65
N LEU A 462 -9.45 5.05 -10.00
CA LEU A 462 -10.40 4.90 -8.89
C LEU A 462 -11.77 5.52 -9.12
N ALA A 463 -11.93 6.44 -10.07
CA ALA A 463 -13.17 7.20 -10.22
C ALA A 463 -14.39 6.35 -10.65
N THR A 464 -14.17 5.13 -11.13
CA THR A 464 -15.24 4.17 -11.47
C THR A 464 -15.36 2.99 -10.50
N ALA A 465 -14.60 3.00 -9.40
CA ALA A 465 -14.46 1.82 -8.54
C ALA A 465 -15.79 1.34 -7.92
N ASP A 466 -16.67 2.25 -7.50
CA ASP A 466 -17.93 1.90 -6.85
C ASP A 466 -18.85 1.11 -7.80
N VAL A 467 -18.97 1.54 -9.06
CA VAL A 467 -19.72 0.80 -10.09
C VAL A 467 -18.97 -0.46 -10.51
N ASP A 468 -17.68 -0.34 -10.84
CA ASP A 468 -16.94 -1.39 -11.54
C ASP A 468 -16.56 -2.57 -10.63
N VAL A 469 -16.34 -2.33 -9.34
CA VAL A 469 -15.92 -3.37 -8.39
C VAL A 469 -17.04 -3.72 -7.42
N PHE A 470 -17.76 -2.72 -6.90
CA PHE A 470 -18.77 -2.93 -5.87
C PHE A 470 -20.18 -3.15 -6.43
N GLY A 471 -20.41 -2.81 -7.71
CA GLY A 471 -21.70 -3.00 -8.37
C GLY A 471 -22.73 -1.94 -8.00
N ASP A 472 -22.29 -0.79 -7.49
CA ASP A 472 -23.18 0.33 -7.20
C ASP A 472 -23.85 0.84 -8.49
N THR A 473 -25.02 1.45 -8.35
CA THR A 473 -25.75 2.01 -9.50
C THR A 473 -25.04 3.24 -10.10
N HIS A 474 -24.32 3.99 -9.26
CA HIS A 474 -23.65 5.23 -9.66
C HIS A 474 -22.39 5.44 -8.83
N ASN A 475 -21.35 6.01 -9.44
CA ASN A 475 -20.18 6.52 -8.72
C ASN A 475 -20.54 7.82 -7.95
N PRO A 476 -19.71 8.26 -6.99
CA PRO A 476 -19.92 9.52 -6.29
C PRO A 476 -20.03 10.70 -7.26
N GLU A 477 -20.83 11.72 -6.93
CA GLU A 477 -20.99 12.88 -7.81
C GLU A 477 -19.64 13.59 -8.07
N THR A 478 -18.79 13.65 -7.06
CA THR A 478 -17.42 14.15 -7.13
C THR A 478 -16.52 13.33 -8.05
N ALA A 479 -16.87 12.10 -8.37
CA ALA A 479 -16.19 11.25 -9.35
C ALA A 479 -16.74 11.41 -10.78
N THR A 480 -17.74 12.26 -11.03
CA THR A 480 -18.28 12.48 -12.39
C THR A 480 -17.45 13.45 -13.23
N SER A 481 -16.76 14.41 -12.60
CA SER A 481 -15.77 15.26 -13.27
C SER A 481 -14.67 15.73 -12.32
N ARG A 482 -13.47 16.01 -12.87
CA ARG A 482 -12.35 16.55 -12.09
C ARG A 482 -12.69 17.92 -11.51
N ARG A 483 -13.54 18.71 -12.18
CA ARG A 483 -14.03 20.00 -11.66
C ARG A 483 -14.76 19.84 -10.34
N LYS A 484 -15.71 18.89 -10.26
CA LYS A 484 -16.47 18.63 -9.03
C LYS A 484 -15.57 18.10 -7.92
N LEU A 485 -14.65 17.18 -8.26
CA LEU A 485 -13.64 16.68 -7.32
C LEU A 485 -12.79 17.81 -6.74
N LEU A 486 -12.22 18.66 -7.59
CA LEU A 486 -11.33 19.75 -7.19
C LEU A 486 -12.06 20.78 -6.33
N LYS A 487 -13.32 21.10 -6.64
CA LYS A 487 -14.15 21.98 -5.80
C LYS A 487 -14.32 21.40 -4.40
N ALA A 488 -14.80 20.16 -4.28
CA ALA A 488 -15.03 19.51 -2.99
C ALA A 488 -13.71 19.33 -2.20
N TYR A 489 -12.62 18.98 -2.89
CA TYR A 489 -11.32 18.82 -2.25
C TYR A 489 -10.69 20.15 -1.82
N GLY A 490 -10.88 21.22 -2.60
CA GLY A 490 -10.48 22.57 -2.25
C GLY A 490 -11.16 23.05 -0.97
N GLU A 491 -12.47 22.85 -0.85
CA GLU A 491 -13.25 23.15 0.36
C GLU A 491 -12.69 22.41 1.59
N TYR A 492 -12.38 21.13 1.44
CA TYR A 492 -11.70 20.35 2.48
C TYR A 492 -10.33 20.95 2.85
N CYS A 493 -9.53 21.33 1.86
CA CYS A 493 -8.20 21.90 2.09
C CYS A 493 -8.27 23.24 2.84
N ASP A 494 -9.19 24.12 2.45
CA ASP A 494 -9.42 25.41 3.11
C ASP A 494 -9.87 25.23 4.56
N ALA A 495 -10.75 24.24 4.80
CA ALA A 495 -11.20 23.88 6.15
C ALA A 495 -10.07 23.30 7.03
N THR A 496 -9.05 22.68 6.41
CA THR A 496 -8.03 21.88 7.12
C THR A 496 -6.68 22.59 7.27
N ARG A 497 -6.36 23.57 6.41
CA ARG A 497 -5.06 24.26 6.43
C ARG A 497 -4.78 24.92 7.78
N GLY A 498 -3.59 24.67 8.32
CA GLY A 498 -3.16 25.31 9.58
C GLY A 498 -3.87 24.80 10.81
N ARG A 499 -4.64 23.70 10.71
CA ARG A 499 -5.36 23.10 11.83
C ARG A 499 -4.46 22.86 13.04
N PHE A 500 -3.24 22.37 12.87
CA PHE A 500 -2.31 22.13 13.97
C PHE A 500 -1.47 23.35 14.37
N GLY A 501 -1.70 24.52 13.78
CA GLY A 501 -0.98 25.75 14.05
C GLY A 501 0.00 26.11 12.93
N VAL A 502 1.01 26.90 13.29
CA VAL A 502 2.02 27.44 12.37
C VAL A 502 3.41 27.14 12.90
N THR A 503 4.29 26.59 12.05
CA THR A 503 5.71 26.36 12.36
C THR A 503 6.44 27.69 12.61
N LYS A 504 7.60 27.62 13.26
CA LYS A 504 8.48 28.79 13.46
C LYS A 504 8.82 29.54 12.17
N ASP A 505 8.89 28.83 11.05
CA ASP A 505 9.22 29.40 9.73
C ASP A 505 8.00 29.96 8.98
N GLY A 506 6.84 30.04 9.64
CA GLY A 506 5.61 30.64 9.13
C GLY A 506 4.75 29.72 8.26
N TYR A 507 5.02 28.41 8.22
CA TYR A 507 4.17 27.47 7.50
C TYR A 507 3.03 26.95 8.37
N ALA A 508 1.80 27.05 7.87
CA ALA A 508 0.65 26.36 8.40
C ALA A 508 0.90 24.83 8.47
N VAL A 509 0.30 24.16 9.45
CA VAL A 509 0.36 22.69 9.60
C VAL A 509 -1.07 22.16 9.71
N PRO A 510 -1.54 21.28 8.80
CA PRO A 510 -0.87 20.90 7.57
C PRO A 510 -0.70 22.11 6.65
N SER A 511 0.39 22.08 5.88
CA SER A 511 0.76 23.15 4.96
C SER A 511 -0.03 23.06 3.66
N THR A 512 -0.14 24.17 2.94
CA THR A 512 -0.71 24.18 1.58
C THR A 512 -0.04 23.14 0.69
N ARG A 513 1.28 22.95 0.80
CA ARG A 513 2.01 21.91 0.05
C ARG A 513 1.55 20.50 0.41
N HIS A 514 1.36 20.20 1.69
CA HIS A 514 0.86 18.89 2.12
C HIS A 514 -0.56 18.62 1.61
N LEU A 515 -1.39 19.65 1.59
CA LEU A 515 -2.78 19.55 1.13
C LEU A 515 -2.90 19.38 -0.39
N VAL A 516 -2.07 20.04 -1.21
CA VAL A 516 -2.15 19.89 -2.68
C VAL A 516 -1.34 18.72 -3.23
N HIS A 517 -0.47 18.09 -2.42
CA HIS A 517 0.34 16.95 -2.87
C HIS A 517 -0.49 15.82 -3.51
N PRO A 518 -1.64 15.40 -2.95
CA PRO A 518 -2.50 14.38 -3.56
C PRO A 518 -3.00 14.72 -4.97
N LEU A 519 -3.02 16.01 -5.35
CA LEU A 519 -3.51 16.45 -6.65
C LEU A 519 -2.47 16.28 -7.77
N GLN A 520 -1.17 16.18 -7.47
CA GLN A 520 -0.08 16.29 -8.46
C GLN A 520 -0.25 15.42 -9.72
N ASN A 521 -0.90 14.27 -9.59
CA ASN A 521 -1.12 13.32 -10.67
C ASN A 521 -2.58 13.22 -11.13
N LEU A 522 -3.47 14.13 -10.71
CA LEU A 522 -4.89 14.09 -11.05
C LEU A 522 -5.15 14.14 -12.58
N PHE A 523 -4.30 14.87 -13.31
CA PHE A 523 -4.35 15.00 -14.76
C PHE A 523 -3.37 14.06 -15.47
N TYR A 524 -3.02 12.92 -14.88
CA TYR A 524 -2.14 11.95 -15.54
C TYR A 524 -2.62 11.60 -16.96
N GLY A 525 -1.72 11.66 -17.94
CA GLY A 525 -2.01 11.37 -19.34
C GLY A 525 -2.82 12.46 -20.09
N GLU A 526 -3.31 13.50 -19.43
CA GLU A 526 -4.11 14.55 -20.05
C GLU A 526 -3.25 15.65 -20.72
N PRO A 527 -3.81 16.36 -21.72
CA PRO A 527 -3.20 17.60 -22.22
C PRO A 527 -2.88 18.57 -21.09
N ASN A 528 -1.77 19.30 -21.22
CA ASN A 528 -1.31 20.31 -20.26
C ASN A 528 -1.02 19.83 -18.82
N ALA A 529 -1.09 18.54 -18.51
CA ALA A 529 -0.80 18.00 -17.17
C ALA A 529 0.58 18.43 -16.61
N LYS A 530 1.61 18.44 -17.46
CA LYS A 530 2.96 18.92 -17.07
C LYS A 530 2.98 20.43 -16.79
N ARG A 531 2.22 21.21 -17.57
CA ARG A 531 2.13 22.66 -17.42
C ARG A 531 1.37 23.02 -16.14
N TRP A 532 0.28 22.31 -15.85
CA TRP A 532 -0.47 22.43 -14.60
C TRP A 532 0.41 22.15 -13.36
N ARG A 533 1.18 21.05 -13.36
CA ARG A 533 2.14 20.78 -12.27
C ARG A 533 3.14 21.91 -12.05
N ARG A 534 3.69 22.47 -13.15
CA ARG A 534 4.61 23.63 -13.05
C ARG A 534 3.91 24.86 -12.47
N ALA A 535 2.69 25.16 -12.92
CA ALA A 535 1.89 26.25 -12.38
C ALA A 535 1.64 26.07 -10.87
N MET A 536 1.31 24.84 -10.43
CA MET A 536 1.16 24.49 -9.01
C MET A 536 2.46 24.72 -8.23
N ASP A 537 3.60 24.24 -8.74
CA ASP A 537 4.90 24.45 -8.09
C ASP A 537 5.26 25.93 -7.96
N ASP A 538 4.98 26.73 -8.99
CA ASP A 538 5.26 28.17 -9.00
C ASP A 538 4.31 28.94 -8.08
N ALA A 539 3.02 28.58 -8.05
CA ALA A 539 2.06 29.13 -7.08
C ALA A 539 2.46 28.79 -5.64
N LEU A 540 2.91 27.56 -5.35
CA LEU A 540 3.41 27.19 -4.02
C LEU A 540 4.65 27.98 -3.62
N LYS A 541 5.56 28.33 -4.54
CA LYS A 541 6.72 29.18 -4.21
C LYS A 541 6.30 30.61 -3.86
N ARG A 542 5.26 31.13 -4.51
CA ARG A 542 4.74 32.49 -4.29
C ARG A 542 3.89 32.57 -3.03
N ASP A 543 2.93 31.67 -2.88
CA ASP A 543 1.76 31.87 -2.01
C ASP A 543 1.58 30.82 -0.91
N ALA A 544 2.45 29.79 -0.80
CA ALA A 544 2.24 28.72 0.19
C ALA A 544 2.26 29.20 1.66
N LYS A 545 2.84 30.37 1.94
CA LYS A 545 2.86 31.01 3.27
C LYS A 545 1.82 32.13 3.41
N ASN A 546 1.13 32.50 2.34
CA ASN A 546 0.22 33.63 2.33
C ASN A 546 -1.12 33.20 2.97
N PRO A 547 -1.50 33.72 4.15
CA PRO A 547 -2.76 33.34 4.79
C PRO A 547 -3.99 33.84 4.02
N ASP A 548 -3.83 34.89 3.21
CA ASP A 548 -4.93 35.55 2.48
C ASP A 548 -5.32 34.80 1.20
N VAL A 549 -4.47 33.90 0.71
CA VAL A 549 -4.75 33.07 -0.47
C VAL A 549 -5.29 31.73 0.02
N SER A 550 -6.50 31.35 -0.37
CA SER A 550 -7.03 30.02 -0.01
C SER A 550 -6.39 28.91 -0.86
N VAL A 551 -6.43 27.66 -0.38
CA VAL A 551 -5.99 26.51 -1.18
C VAL A 551 -6.90 26.33 -2.40
N SER A 552 -8.22 26.54 -2.26
CA SER A 552 -9.15 26.51 -3.40
C SER A 552 -8.82 27.58 -4.45
N GLU A 553 -8.54 28.81 -4.00
CA GLU A 553 -8.14 29.90 -4.90
C GLU A 553 -6.84 29.57 -5.65
N LEU A 554 -5.86 29.00 -4.93
CA LEU A 554 -4.61 28.53 -5.52
C LEU A 554 -4.86 27.44 -6.57
N ILE A 555 -5.74 26.47 -6.30
CA ILE A 555 -6.13 25.45 -7.27
C ILE A 555 -6.71 26.11 -8.52
N ASP A 556 -7.69 27.00 -8.38
CA ASP A 556 -8.34 27.69 -9.51
C ASP A 556 -7.37 28.55 -10.34
N GLN A 557 -6.43 29.23 -9.67
CA GLN A 557 -5.36 29.95 -10.35
C GLN A 557 -4.48 29.01 -11.18
N THR A 558 -4.05 27.90 -10.60
CA THR A 558 -3.14 26.95 -11.28
C THR A 558 -3.81 26.23 -12.43
N LEU A 559 -5.13 26.01 -12.39
CA LEU A 559 -5.89 25.49 -13.53
C LEU A 559 -5.83 26.45 -14.73
N ARG A 560 -6.05 27.74 -14.49
CA ARG A 560 -5.99 28.80 -15.51
C ARG A 560 -4.57 28.97 -16.08
N GLU A 561 -3.57 29.13 -15.20
CA GLU A 561 -2.15 29.29 -15.59
C GLU A 561 -1.60 28.03 -16.27
N GLY A 562 -2.03 26.87 -15.78
CA GLY A 562 -1.73 25.55 -16.30
C GLY A 562 -2.34 25.28 -17.68
N GLY A 563 -3.35 26.05 -18.09
CA GLY A 563 -4.05 25.88 -19.36
C GLY A 563 -4.85 24.58 -19.44
N VAL A 564 -5.38 24.10 -18.30
CA VAL A 564 -6.27 22.94 -18.30
C VAL A 564 -7.61 23.36 -18.91
N SER A 565 -8.04 22.71 -20.00
CA SER A 565 -9.29 23.05 -20.70
C SER A 565 -10.52 22.58 -19.93
N ASP A 566 -11.66 23.26 -20.12
CA ASP A 566 -12.95 22.83 -19.60
C ASP A 566 -13.31 21.41 -20.04
N GLU A 567 -13.00 21.04 -21.29
CA GLU A 567 -13.19 19.65 -21.78
C GLU A 567 -12.43 18.62 -20.90
N THR A 568 -11.24 18.96 -20.40
CA THR A 568 -10.46 18.04 -19.54
C THR A 568 -10.97 18.01 -18.12
N LEU A 569 -11.45 19.15 -17.61
CA LEU A 569 -12.04 19.28 -16.28
C LEU A 569 -13.40 18.57 -16.17
N ASP A 570 -14.19 18.64 -17.23
CA ASP A 570 -15.55 18.10 -17.30
C ASP A 570 -15.63 16.74 -17.99
N ALA A 571 -14.50 16.21 -18.47
CA ALA A 571 -14.43 14.85 -19.00
C ALA A 571 -14.82 13.83 -17.91
N PRO A 572 -15.70 12.87 -18.23
CA PRO A 572 -16.01 11.78 -17.31
C PRO A 572 -14.77 10.91 -17.06
N PRO A 573 -14.77 10.08 -16.01
CA PRO A 573 -13.77 9.04 -15.81
C PRO A 573 -13.62 8.21 -17.07
N SER A 574 -12.50 8.39 -17.77
CA SER A 574 -12.30 7.66 -19.00
C SER A 574 -11.62 6.33 -18.71
N VAL A 575 -12.15 5.28 -19.32
CA VAL A 575 -11.40 4.13 -19.80
C VAL A 575 -10.25 4.69 -20.63
N ARG A 576 -9.06 4.95 -20.03
CA ARG A 576 -7.87 5.65 -20.62
C ARG A 576 -8.07 5.94 -22.11
N ARG A 577 -8.55 7.13 -22.47
CA ARG A 577 -9.01 7.40 -23.85
C ARG A 577 -7.95 6.95 -24.87
N SER A 578 -8.23 5.87 -25.60
CA SER A 578 -7.80 5.79 -26.99
C SER A 578 -8.59 6.86 -27.71
N ARG A 579 -8.07 8.09 -27.76
CA ARG A 579 -8.68 9.13 -28.61
C ARG A 579 -8.73 8.58 -30.03
N LYS A 580 -9.83 8.83 -30.73
CA LYS A 580 -9.84 8.62 -32.18
C LYS A 580 -8.68 9.43 -32.78
N PRO A 581 -8.07 9.00 -33.90
CA PRO A 581 -6.99 9.75 -34.55
C PRO A 581 -7.34 11.21 -34.87
N ASN A 582 -8.64 11.53 -34.93
CA ASN A 582 -9.21 12.86 -35.16
C ASN A 582 -9.48 13.68 -33.88
N GLY A 583 -9.11 13.19 -32.70
CA GLY A 583 -9.23 13.91 -31.44
C GLY A 583 -10.61 13.87 -30.76
N LEU A 584 -11.63 13.25 -31.37
CA LEU A 584 -12.97 13.12 -30.79
C LEU A 584 -13.02 12.05 -29.68
N GLY A 585 -13.95 12.25 -28.74
CA GLY A 585 -14.32 11.24 -27.73
C GLY A 585 -14.95 9.99 -28.34
N LEU A 586 -14.96 8.90 -27.58
CA LEU A 586 -15.70 7.68 -27.91
C LEU A 586 -17.20 7.91 -27.60
N SER A 587 -18.10 7.27 -28.35
CA SER A 587 -19.51 7.15 -27.96
C SER A 587 -19.65 6.22 -26.74
N ASP A 588 -20.83 6.22 -26.10
CA ASP A 588 -21.12 5.35 -24.96
C ASP A 588 -20.96 3.85 -25.31
N ASP A 589 -21.42 3.44 -26.50
CA ASP A 589 -21.26 2.07 -27.01
C ASP A 589 -19.77 1.72 -27.22
N GLU A 590 -18.98 2.62 -27.82
CA GLU A 590 -17.54 2.43 -28.04
C GLU A 590 -16.76 2.36 -26.71
N ALA A 591 -17.17 3.16 -25.71
CA ALA A 591 -16.61 3.13 -24.37
C ALA A 591 -16.93 1.81 -23.66
N ALA A 592 -18.17 1.32 -23.78
CA ALA A 592 -18.59 0.03 -23.26
C ALA A 592 -17.83 -1.14 -23.92
N ASP A 593 -17.64 -1.11 -25.24
CA ASP A 593 -16.82 -2.10 -25.96
C ASP A 593 -15.36 -2.09 -25.52
N THR A 594 -14.78 -0.91 -25.35
CA THR A 594 -13.40 -0.77 -24.86
C THR A 594 -13.25 -1.35 -23.46
N LYS A 595 -14.22 -1.08 -22.57
CA LYS A 595 -14.26 -1.66 -21.22
C LYS A 595 -14.36 -3.19 -21.26
N ARG A 596 -15.27 -3.73 -22.08
CA ARG A 596 -15.41 -5.18 -22.29
C ARG A 596 -14.10 -5.81 -22.78
N ALA A 597 -13.40 -5.19 -23.72
CA ALA A 597 -12.12 -5.67 -24.21
C ALA A 597 -11.05 -5.71 -23.10
N ARG A 598 -10.99 -4.69 -22.24
CA ARG A 598 -10.05 -4.66 -21.10
C ARG A 598 -10.35 -5.72 -20.05
N LEU A 599 -11.64 -5.96 -19.75
CA LEU A 599 -12.05 -7.04 -18.86
C LEU A 599 -11.62 -8.41 -19.41
N ARG A 600 -11.78 -8.64 -20.72
CA ARG A 600 -11.27 -9.85 -21.39
C ARG A 600 -9.75 -9.97 -21.29
N ASP A 601 -9.02 -8.90 -21.56
CA ASP A 601 -7.55 -8.89 -21.46
C ASP A 601 -7.07 -9.17 -20.03
N ALA A 602 -7.75 -8.61 -19.02
CA ALA A 602 -7.47 -8.88 -17.62
C ALA A 602 -7.72 -10.35 -17.27
N ALA A 603 -8.86 -10.91 -17.68
CA ALA A 603 -9.17 -12.33 -17.49
C ALA A 603 -8.18 -13.25 -18.20
N LYS A 604 -7.79 -12.93 -19.44
CA LYS A 604 -6.79 -13.68 -20.22
C LYS A 604 -5.43 -13.70 -19.53
N LYS A 605 -4.99 -12.56 -18.97
CA LYS A 605 -3.75 -12.49 -18.19
C LYS A 605 -3.81 -13.39 -16.96
N LEU A 606 -4.93 -13.44 -16.25
CA LEU A 606 -5.11 -14.31 -15.08
C LEU A 606 -5.15 -15.79 -15.45
N ARG A 607 -5.81 -16.16 -16.57
CA ARG A 607 -5.79 -17.53 -17.11
C ARG A 607 -4.39 -17.97 -17.57
N SER A 608 -3.54 -17.01 -17.96
CA SER A 608 -2.15 -17.29 -18.38
C SER A 608 -1.14 -17.40 -17.24
N LEU A 609 -1.59 -17.32 -15.98
CA LEU A 609 -0.72 -17.51 -14.82
C LEU A 609 -0.11 -18.92 -14.84
N PRO A 610 1.11 -19.11 -14.28
CA PRO A 610 1.64 -20.44 -14.07
C PRO A 610 0.68 -21.28 -13.21
N PRO A 611 0.71 -22.62 -13.32
CA PRO A 611 -0.13 -23.47 -12.50
C PRO A 611 0.14 -23.21 -11.00
N PRO A 612 -0.92 -23.05 -10.17
CA PRO A 612 -0.76 -22.85 -8.73
C PRO A 612 0.05 -24.00 -8.10
N PRO A 613 1.04 -23.72 -7.25
CA PRO A 613 1.81 -24.77 -6.58
C PRO A 613 0.89 -25.64 -5.71
N THR A 614 1.31 -26.89 -5.48
CA THR A 614 0.67 -27.81 -4.54
C THR A 614 1.46 -27.85 -3.25
N ARG A 615 0.78 -27.74 -2.10
CA ARG A 615 1.39 -27.96 -0.79
C ARG A 615 1.91 -29.40 -0.68
N SER A 616 3.11 -29.60 -0.13
CA SER A 616 3.64 -30.94 0.08
C SER A 616 2.81 -31.72 1.11
N VAL A 617 2.61 -33.02 0.87
CA VAL A 617 1.79 -33.90 1.72
C VAL A 617 2.41 -34.08 3.12
N GLU A 618 3.73 -33.96 3.24
CA GLU A 618 4.48 -34.17 4.49
C GLU A 618 4.29 -33.07 5.54
N THR A 619 3.76 -31.90 5.16
CA THR A 619 3.60 -30.73 6.06
C THR A 619 2.18 -30.56 6.62
N ARG A 620 1.27 -31.52 6.43
CA ARG A 620 -0.02 -31.53 7.16
C ARG A 620 0.26 -31.86 8.64
N VAL A 621 0.57 -30.83 9.42
CA VAL A 621 0.52 -30.95 10.89
C VAL A 621 -0.92 -31.24 11.25
N SER A 622 -1.15 -32.36 11.93
CA SER A 622 -2.47 -32.73 12.45
C SER A 622 -3.09 -31.54 13.21
N PRO A 623 -4.40 -31.29 13.07
CA PRO A 623 -5.04 -30.21 13.79
C PRO A 623 -4.77 -30.36 15.29
N ALA A 624 -4.32 -29.27 15.93
CA ALA A 624 -4.14 -29.22 17.36
C ALA A 624 -5.43 -29.69 18.06
N PRO A 625 -5.35 -30.49 19.14
CA PRO A 625 -6.54 -30.94 19.84
C PRO A 625 -7.32 -29.72 20.31
N ALA A 626 -8.61 -29.67 19.98
CA ALA A 626 -9.54 -28.65 20.43
C ALA A 626 -9.37 -28.46 21.94
N ARG A 627 -9.04 -27.23 22.35
CA ARG A 627 -9.06 -26.80 23.75
C ARG A 627 -10.37 -26.10 24.05
#